data_AF-A0A2U3A624-F1
#
_entry.id   AF-A0A2U3A624-F1
#
_cell.length_a   1.000
_cell.length_b   1.000
_cell.length_c   1.000
_cell.angle_alpha   90.00
_cell.angle_beta   90.00
_cell.angle_gamma   90.00
#
_symmetry.space_group_name_H-M   'P 1'
#
loop_
_entity.id
_entity.type
_entity.pdbx_description
1 polymer ?
#
loop_
_entity_poly.entity_id
_entity_poly.type
_entity_poly.pdbx_seq_one_letter_code
_entity_poly.pdbx_strand_id
1 'polypeptide(L)'
;MTGDRFARHALIPGWDQQRLAEATVVLVGAGALGNTVAQTLALAGVGRLVVCDPDTVAVSNLSRCPLFRAADAGRPKARVLAGALADLAPGTVVDARTAPHVSGAGLAELREADLVVSALDSRAARISLAGRCTLAGTGMLDGGTHAWGGEVSWYPPGGRCRACGLGPAERAVQDDPWSCAAPDPAAEVGASAPVSALVGAWLADFAVRLLLGLSVPEAPLRVDAAGFAVPLSGAPPRDRPDPDCPLHERLPAEVPVLPLDHEATVADLLDHMDVHEEPLAWAGFSRPVRRRAAVRAVTSRLRSAPASARLSALGVAPREVLPVARRDGSGLRYVELAAAPAEPGGRQGDLTEARRATTEGVL
;
A
#
# COMPACT_ATOMS: atom_id res chain seq x y z
N MET A 1 -20.41 8.78 30.42
CA MET A 1 -19.59 8.24 29.31
C MET A 1 -20.02 6.82 28.91
N THR A 2 -21.32 6.53 28.71
CA THR A 2 -21.82 5.17 28.48
C THR A 2 -22.24 4.88 27.03
N GLY A 3 -21.85 5.73 26.06
CA GLY A 3 -22.20 5.57 24.65
C GLY A 3 -21.06 5.77 23.64
N ASP A 4 -19.85 6.15 24.09
CA ASP A 4 -18.70 6.25 23.20
C ASP A 4 -18.08 4.85 23.00
N ARG A 5 -18.02 4.40 21.73
CA ARG A 5 -17.51 3.09 21.35
C ARG A 5 -16.02 2.90 21.68
N PHE A 6 -15.26 3.99 21.85
CA PHE A 6 -13.83 3.95 22.16
C PHE A 6 -13.51 4.16 23.65
N ALA A 7 -14.52 4.33 24.52
CA ALA A 7 -14.32 4.67 25.92
C ALA A 7 -13.42 3.67 26.68
N ARG A 8 -13.40 2.40 26.29
CA ARG A 8 -12.50 1.39 26.88
C ARG A 8 -11.05 1.53 26.41
N HIS A 9 -10.84 1.92 25.16
CA HIS A 9 -9.49 2.14 24.65
C HIS A 9 -8.83 3.37 25.30
N ALA A 10 -9.61 4.42 25.56
CA ALA A 10 -9.14 5.63 26.26
C ALA A 10 -8.60 5.37 27.68
N LEU A 11 -8.88 4.20 28.28
CA LEU A 11 -8.32 3.79 29.57
C LEU A 11 -6.91 3.18 29.44
N ILE A 12 -6.45 2.88 28.23
CA ILE A 12 -5.13 2.29 27.97
C ILE A 12 -4.07 3.40 27.99
N PRO A 13 -3.00 3.28 28.80
CA PRO A 13 -1.92 4.26 28.80
C PRO A 13 -1.30 4.46 27.42
N GLY A 14 -1.15 5.71 26.98
CA GLY A 14 -0.60 6.05 25.67
C GLY A 14 -1.59 5.95 24.51
N TRP A 15 -2.86 5.62 24.77
CA TRP A 15 -3.91 5.67 23.74
C TRP A 15 -4.35 7.11 23.48
N ASP A 16 -4.34 7.50 22.22
CA ASP A 16 -4.82 8.81 21.74
C ASP A 16 -5.81 8.56 20.59
N GLN A 17 -7.10 8.71 20.90
CA GLN A 17 -8.17 8.45 19.94
C GLN A 17 -8.20 9.50 18.83
N GLN A 18 -7.85 10.75 19.13
CA GLN A 18 -7.87 11.82 18.14
C GLN A 18 -6.78 11.59 17.10
N ARG A 19 -5.58 11.20 17.57
CA ARG A 19 -4.47 10.85 16.68
C ARG A 19 -4.82 9.69 15.74
N LEU A 20 -5.54 8.67 16.23
CA LEU A 20 -6.04 7.59 15.36
C LEU A 20 -7.10 8.10 14.38
N ALA A 21 -8.05 8.93 14.83
CA ALA A 21 -9.10 9.49 13.99
C ALA A 21 -8.56 10.41 12.88
N GLU A 22 -7.38 11.00 13.06
CA GLU A 22 -6.69 11.81 12.04
C GLU A 22 -5.77 10.98 11.13
N ALA A 23 -5.48 9.73 11.50
CA ALA A 23 -4.53 8.90 10.79
C ALA A 23 -5.07 8.38 9.45
N THR A 24 -4.20 8.39 8.44
CA THR A 24 -4.41 7.76 7.13
C THR A 24 -3.46 6.58 6.96
N VAL A 25 -4.01 5.40 6.69
CA VAL A 25 -3.25 4.18 6.43
C VAL A 25 -3.49 3.70 5.01
N VAL A 26 -2.40 3.43 4.27
CA VAL A 26 -2.47 2.74 2.97
C VAL A 26 -2.24 1.25 3.22
N LEU A 27 -3.29 0.45 3.03
CA LEU A 27 -3.26 -1.00 3.16
C LEU A 27 -3.20 -1.64 1.77
N VAL A 28 -2.11 -2.37 1.51
CA VAL A 28 -1.89 -3.07 0.25
C VAL A 28 -2.10 -4.57 0.45
N GLY A 29 -3.15 -5.10 -0.19
CA GLY A 29 -3.64 -6.46 -0.02
C GLY A 29 -4.88 -6.50 0.90
N ALA A 30 -5.96 -7.08 0.40
CA ALA A 30 -7.24 -7.32 1.10
C ALA A 30 -7.48 -8.83 1.33
N GLY A 31 -6.45 -9.65 1.19
CA GLY A 31 -6.43 -11.07 1.57
C GLY A 31 -6.47 -11.28 3.08
N ALA A 32 -6.09 -12.47 3.56
CA ALA A 32 -6.31 -12.88 4.95
C ALA A 32 -5.71 -11.94 6.01
N LEU A 33 -4.45 -11.51 5.80
CA LEU A 33 -3.79 -10.55 6.70
C LEU A 33 -4.44 -9.18 6.62
N GLY A 34 -4.60 -8.64 5.40
CA GLY A 34 -5.18 -7.32 5.18
C GLY A 34 -6.61 -7.20 5.69
N ASN A 35 -7.41 -8.24 5.55
CA ASN A 35 -8.77 -8.30 6.09
C ASN A 35 -8.78 -8.12 7.62
N THR A 36 -7.88 -8.82 8.32
CA THR A 36 -7.71 -8.74 9.78
C THR A 36 -7.17 -7.36 10.22
N VAL A 37 -6.19 -6.82 9.49
CA VAL A 37 -5.64 -5.48 9.75
C VAL A 37 -6.70 -4.41 9.57
N ALA A 38 -7.39 -4.39 8.43
CA ALA A 38 -8.40 -3.37 8.14
C ALA A 38 -9.54 -3.41 9.17
N GLN A 39 -9.98 -4.61 9.56
CA GLN A 39 -10.96 -4.79 10.63
C GLN A 39 -10.49 -4.14 11.94
N THR A 40 -9.26 -4.45 12.36
CA THR A 40 -8.72 -3.97 13.64
C THR A 40 -8.49 -2.47 13.63
N LEU A 41 -7.92 -1.91 12.55
CA LEU A 41 -7.67 -0.47 12.42
C LEU A 41 -8.98 0.33 12.42
N ALA A 42 -10.01 -0.14 11.71
CA ALA A 42 -11.30 0.51 11.71
C ALA A 42 -11.99 0.44 13.09
N LEU A 43 -11.88 -0.70 13.78
CA LEU A 43 -12.38 -0.85 15.16
C LEU A 43 -11.56 -0.07 16.20
N ALA A 44 -10.28 0.22 15.93
CA ALA A 44 -9.46 1.13 16.73
C ALA A 44 -9.79 2.62 16.46
N GLY A 45 -10.59 2.91 15.42
CA GLY A 45 -11.01 4.25 15.07
C GLY A 45 -9.97 5.01 14.24
N VAL A 46 -9.21 4.31 13.39
CA VAL A 46 -8.40 4.96 12.35
C VAL A 46 -9.32 5.75 11.41
N GLY A 47 -8.95 7.00 11.12
CA GLY A 47 -9.77 7.92 10.33
C GLY A 47 -9.99 7.48 8.89
N ARG A 48 -8.90 7.14 8.19
CA ARG A 48 -8.95 6.79 6.76
C ARG A 48 -8.10 5.57 6.43
N LEU A 49 -8.67 4.67 5.64
CA LEU A 49 -7.99 3.50 5.06
C LEU A 49 -8.06 3.57 3.53
N VAL A 50 -6.92 3.58 2.86
CA VAL A 50 -6.83 3.34 1.41
C VAL A 50 -6.50 1.88 1.19
N VAL A 51 -7.43 1.11 0.64
CA VAL A 51 -7.29 -0.34 0.46
C VAL A 51 -7.03 -0.66 -1.01
N CYS A 52 -5.83 -1.15 -1.33
CA CYS A 52 -5.45 -1.55 -2.69
C CYS A 52 -5.41 -3.06 -2.82
N ASP A 53 -6.27 -3.64 -3.67
CA ASP A 53 -6.23 -5.05 -4.02
C ASP A 53 -6.85 -5.27 -5.42
N PRO A 54 -6.11 -5.86 -6.38
CA PRO A 54 -6.60 -6.07 -7.74
C PRO A 54 -7.55 -7.28 -7.88
N ASP A 55 -7.61 -8.15 -6.89
CA ASP A 55 -8.30 -9.43 -7.01
C ASP A 55 -9.80 -9.32 -6.73
N THR A 56 -10.48 -10.40 -7.08
CA THR A 56 -11.86 -10.68 -6.67
C THR A 56 -11.88 -11.71 -5.54
N VAL A 57 -12.96 -11.72 -4.76
CA VAL A 57 -13.16 -12.69 -3.68
C VAL A 57 -13.31 -14.08 -4.29
N ALA A 58 -12.41 -15.00 -3.92
CA ALA A 58 -12.51 -16.41 -4.26
C ALA A 58 -13.15 -17.19 -3.10
N VAL A 59 -13.79 -18.32 -3.42
CA VAL A 59 -14.37 -19.23 -2.40
C VAL A 59 -13.31 -19.69 -1.40
N SER A 60 -12.09 -19.94 -1.87
CA SER A 60 -10.97 -20.32 -1.01
C SER A 60 -10.57 -19.24 -0.01
N ASN A 61 -10.94 -17.97 -0.22
CA ASN A 61 -10.66 -16.89 0.74
C ASN A 61 -11.59 -16.94 1.96
N LEU A 62 -12.78 -17.52 1.83
CA LEU A 62 -13.82 -17.52 2.87
C LEU A 62 -13.41 -18.28 4.15
N SER A 63 -12.40 -19.15 4.06
CA SER A 63 -11.86 -19.87 5.22
C SER A 63 -11.00 -18.99 6.14
N ARG A 64 -10.52 -17.83 5.66
CA ARG A 64 -9.51 -17.01 6.36
C ARG A 64 -9.68 -15.49 6.23
N CYS A 65 -10.69 -15.01 5.51
CA CYS A 65 -10.99 -13.59 5.34
C CYS A 65 -12.35 -13.28 6.00
N PRO A 66 -12.37 -12.92 7.29
CA PRO A 66 -13.60 -12.87 8.09
C PRO A 66 -14.63 -11.83 7.63
N LEU A 67 -14.25 -10.80 6.87
CA LEU A 67 -15.17 -9.79 6.34
C LEU A 67 -15.75 -10.13 4.96
N PHE A 68 -15.40 -11.27 4.37
CA PHE A 68 -16.03 -11.76 3.14
C PHE A 68 -17.16 -12.74 3.45
N ARG A 69 -18.19 -12.76 2.61
CA ARG A 69 -19.31 -13.70 2.67
C ARG A 69 -19.36 -14.54 1.40
N ALA A 70 -20.07 -15.67 1.45
CA ALA A 70 -20.27 -16.53 0.28
C ALA A 70 -20.89 -15.76 -0.91
N ALA A 71 -21.79 -14.82 -0.63
CA ALA A 71 -22.41 -13.96 -1.63
C ALA A 71 -21.44 -12.97 -2.31
N ASP A 72 -20.23 -12.80 -1.77
CA ASP A 72 -19.25 -11.87 -2.32
C ASP A 72 -18.34 -12.49 -3.40
N ALA A 73 -18.43 -13.80 -3.61
CA ALA A 73 -17.60 -14.50 -4.60
C ALA A 73 -17.67 -13.82 -5.98
N GLY A 74 -16.51 -13.52 -6.57
CA GLY A 74 -16.38 -12.82 -7.85
C GLY A 74 -16.45 -11.29 -7.77
N ARG A 75 -16.78 -10.70 -6.62
CA ARG A 75 -16.75 -9.23 -6.43
C ARG A 75 -15.32 -8.77 -6.08
N PRO A 76 -14.92 -7.53 -6.41
CA PRO A 76 -13.59 -7.03 -6.07
C PRO A 76 -13.34 -7.00 -4.55
N LYS A 77 -12.22 -7.59 -4.10
CA LYS A 77 -11.89 -7.73 -2.66
C LYS A 77 -11.89 -6.39 -1.94
N ALA A 78 -11.21 -5.38 -2.50
CA ALA A 78 -11.11 -4.05 -1.91
C ALA A 78 -12.49 -3.40 -1.69
N ARG A 79 -13.43 -3.55 -2.64
CA ARG A 79 -14.78 -2.99 -2.53
C ARG A 79 -15.64 -3.72 -1.51
N VAL A 80 -15.56 -5.05 -1.48
CA VAL A 80 -16.28 -5.86 -0.47
C VAL A 80 -15.77 -5.52 0.93
N LEU A 81 -14.45 -5.42 1.10
CA LEU A 81 -13.84 -5.06 2.38
C LEU A 81 -14.29 -3.67 2.82
N ALA A 82 -14.25 -2.66 1.93
CA ALA A 82 -14.72 -1.31 2.25
C ALA A 82 -16.19 -1.27 2.67
N GLY A 83 -17.07 -1.99 1.96
CA GLY A 83 -18.48 -2.09 2.33
C GLY A 83 -18.68 -2.72 3.71
N ALA A 84 -18.00 -3.83 3.99
CA ALA A 84 -18.08 -4.49 5.29
C ALA A 84 -17.55 -3.61 6.44
N LEU A 85 -16.53 -2.79 6.19
CA LEU A 85 -15.97 -1.87 7.17
C LEU A 85 -16.87 -0.64 7.39
N ALA A 86 -17.56 -0.15 6.37
CA ALA A 86 -18.52 0.94 6.52
C ALA A 86 -19.66 0.55 7.49
N ASP A 87 -20.11 -0.70 7.42
CA ASP A 87 -21.11 -1.24 8.36
C ASP A 87 -20.52 -1.46 9.76
N LEU A 88 -19.31 -2.01 9.85
CA LEU A 88 -18.64 -2.34 11.12
C LEU A 88 -18.16 -1.11 11.91
N ALA A 89 -17.67 -0.11 11.19
CA ALA A 89 -17.02 1.07 11.74
C ALA A 89 -17.28 2.31 10.88
N PRO A 90 -18.49 2.90 10.96
CA PRO A 90 -18.91 4.01 10.09
C PRO A 90 -18.11 5.31 10.27
N GLY A 91 -17.29 5.41 11.33
CA GLY A 91 -16.37 6.54 11.54
C GLY A 91 -15.07 6.46 10.72
N THR A 92 -14.77 5.31 10.12
CA THR A 92 -13.58 5.12 9.28
C THR A 92 -13.96 5.26 7.81
N VAL A 93 -13.34 6.21 7.11
CA VAL A 93 -13.47 6.37 5.67
C VAL A 93 -12.61 5.31 4.98
N VAL A 94 -13.19 4.52 4.07
CA VAL A 94 -12.46 3.48 3.34
C VAL A 94 -12.52 3.73 1.83
N ASP A 95 -11.38 4.04 1.25
CA ASP A 95 -11.20 4.20 -0.20
C ASP A 95 -10.75 2.87 -0.82
N ALA A 96 -11.65 2.23 -1.56
CA ALA A 96 -11.37 0.96 -2.23
C ALA A 96 -10.72 1.18 -3.62
N ARG A 97 -9.52 0.63 -3.82
CA ARG A 97 -8.78 0.65 -5.09
C ARG A 97 -8.66 -0.78 -5.64
N THR A 98 -9.38 -1.05 -6.73
CA THR A 98 -9.43 -2.39 -7.37
C THR A 98 -8.30 -2.58 -8.38
N ALA A 99 -7.09 -2.14 -8.03
CA ALA A 99 -5.94 -2.11 -8.90
C ALA A 99 -4.69 -2.56 -8.12
N PRO A 100 -3.63 -3.04 -8.81
CA PRO A 100 -2.34 -3.29 -8.18
C PRO A 100 -1.79 -2.04 -7.50
N HIS A 101 -0.94 -2.19 -6.48
CA HIS A 101 -0.44 -1.07 -5.67
C HIS A 101 0.23 0.04 -6.49
N VAL A 102 0.95 -0.31 -7.56
CA VAL A 102 1.61 0.65 -8.47
C VAL A 102 0.60 1.60 -9.13
N SER A 103 -0.57 1.10 -9.49
CA SER A 103 -1.64 1.85 -10.17
C SER A 103 -2.80 2.24 -9.25
N GLY A 104 -2.82 1.73 -8.02
CA GLY A 104 -3.89 1.92 -7.05
C GLY A 104 -3.59 2.99 -6.02
N ALA A 105 -2.31 3.19 -5.67
CA ALA A 105 -1.86 4.19 -4.69
C ALA A 105 -0.68 4.97 -5.25
N GLY A 106 -0.90 6.26 -5.54
CA GLY A 106 0.15 7.14 -6.07
C GLY A 106 1.23 7.47 -5.04
N LEU A 107 2.41 7.83 -5.51
CA LEU A 107 3.53 8.22 -4.63
C LEU A 107 3.21 9.40 -3.72
N ALA A 108 2.35 10.34 -4.14
CA ALA A 108 1.93 11.43 -3.24
C ALA A 108 1.00 10.93 -2.13
N GLU A 109 0.05 10.04 -2.45
CA GLU A 109 -0.78 9.38 -1.42
C GLU A 109 0.08 8.57 -0.44
N LEU A 110 1.11 7.86 -0.94
CA LEU A 110 2.06 7.17 -0.06
C LEU A 110 2.83 8.16 0.81
N ARG A 111 3.32 9.27 0.24
CA ARG A 111 4.10 10.32 0.93
C ARG A 111 3.32 10.99 2.06
N GLU A 112 2.00 11.09 1.93
CA GLU A 112 1.10 11.72 2.91
C GLU A 112 0.51 10.74 3.93
N ALA A 113 0.65 9.43 3.70
CA ALA A 113 0.16 8.41 4.63
C ALA A 113 1.00 8.38 5.92
N ASP A 114 0.32 8.21 7.06
CA ASP A 114 0.99 8.02 8.35
C ASP A 114 1.66 6.65 8.44
N LEU A 115 1.11 5.66 7.73
CA LEU A 115 1.63 4.30 7.69
C LEU A 115 1.21 3.59 6.40
N VAL A 116 2.14 2.85 5.79
CA VAL A 116 1.84 1.85 4.76
C VAL A 116 1.89 0.45 5.37
N VAL A 117 0.85 -0.36 5.15
CA VAL A 117 0.82 -1.76 5.57
C VAL A 117 0.83 -2.66 4.34
N SER A 118 1.86 -3.51 4.24
CA SER A 118 2.01 -4.54 3.22
C SER A 118 1.47 -5.88 3.73
N ALA A 119 0.37 -6.31 3.14
CA ALA A 119 -0.28 -7.60 3.35
C ALA A 119 -0.29 -8.44 2.06
N LEU A 120 0.76 -8.28 1.25
CA LEU A 120 0.96 -8.91 -0.06
C LEU A 120 1.46 -10.36 0.07
N ASP A 121 1.22 -11.18 -0.95
CA ASP A 121 1.61 -12.59 -0.99
C ASP A 121 2.79 -12.91 -1.93
N SER A 122 3.17 -11.99 -2.83
CA SER A 122 4.35 -12.13 -3.68
C SER A 122 5.57 -11.36 -3.15
N ARG A 123 6.76 -11.94 -3.33
CA ARG A 123 8.03 -11.28 -2.97
C ARG A 123 8.27 -10.04 -3.83
N ALA A 124 7.98 -10.11 -5.12
CA ALA A 124 8.20 -9.03 -6.06
C ALA A 124 7.32 -7.81 -5.76
N ALA A 125 6.04 -8.02 -5.45
CA ALA A 125 5.14 -6.94 -5.04
C ALA A 125 5.60 -6.27 -3.74
N ARG A 126 6.07 -7.04 -2.75
CA ARG A 126 6.62 -6.48 -1.49
C ARG A 126 7.88 -5.67 -1.71
N ILE A 127 8.80 -6.14 -2.56
CA ILE A 127 10.03 -5.39 -2.92
C ILE A 127 9.66 -4.12 -3.68
N SER A 128 8.72 -4.21 -4.63
CA SER A 128 8.21 -3.07 -5.39
C SER A 128 7.58 -2.01 -4.47
N LEU A 129 6.70 -2.42 -3.56
CA LEU A 129 6.08 -1.52 -2.59
C LEU A 129 7.13 -0.90 -1.65
N ALA A 130 8.11 -1.68 -1.17
CA ALA A 130 9.20 -1.16 -0.36
C ALA A 130 9.98 -0.06 -1.08
N GLY A 131 10.30 -0.23 -2.37
CA GLY A 131 10.95 0.80 -3.18
C GLY A 131 10.10 2.06 -3.31
N ARG A 132 8.78 1.93 -3.54
CA ARG A 132 7.86 3.07 -3.60
C ARG A 132 7.76 3.81 -2.26
N CYS A 133 7.69 3.08 -1.15
CA CYS A 133 7.69 3.67 0.19
C CYS A 133 9.00 4.43 0.47
N THR A 134 10.15 3.87 0.11
CA THR A 134 11.43 4.60 0.25
C THR A 134 11.48 5.84 -0.62
N LEU A 135 11.00 5.76 -1.87
CA LEU A 135 10.93 6.89 -2.79
C LEU A 135 10.03 8.01 -2.26
N ALA A 136 8.86 7.65 -1.72
CA ALA A 136 7.91 8.58 -1.09
C ALA A 136 8.38 9.09 0.28
N GLY A 137 9.33 8.40 0.93
CA GLY A 137 9.81 8.74 2.27
C GLY A 137 8.90 8.26 3.40
N THR A 138 8.05 7.25 3.17
CA THR A 138 7.05 6.75 4.12
C THR A 138 7.44 5.39 4.68
N GLY A 139 7.07 5.13 5.93
CA GLY A 139 7.36 3.88 6.61
C GLY A 139 6.42 2.75 6.16
N MET A 140 6.95 1.53 6.10
CA MET A 140 6.22 0.34 5.69
C MET A 140 6.26 -0.73 6.76
N LEU A 141 5.10 -1.25 7.14
CA LEU A 141 4.95 -2.43 7.98
C LEU A 141 4.57 -3.62 7.10
N ASP A 142 5.43 -4.65 7.03
CA ASP A 142 5.24 -5.84 6.19
C ASP A 142 4.83 -7.06 7.03
N GLY A 143 3.90 -7.85 6.50
CA GLY A 143 3.51 -9.12 7.08
C GLY A 143 3.47 -10.24 6.04
N GLY A 144 3.84 -11.45 6.44
CA GLY A 144 3.72 -12.64 5.61
C GLY A 144 3.45 -13.91 6.38
N THR A 145 2.84 -14.89 5.73
CA THR A 145 2.54 -16.19 6.31
C THR A 145 3.28 -17.31 5.58
N HIS A 146 3.58 -18.36 6.34
CA HIS A 146 3.93 -19.69 5.86
C HIS A 146 3.06 -20.73 6.60
N ALA A 147 3.20 -22.02 6.30
CA ALA A 147 2.26 -23.05 6.75
C ALA A 147 1.94 -23.04 8.27
N TRP A 148 2.96 -22.80 9.11
CA TRP A 148 2.87 -22.86 10.57
C TRP A 148 3.39 -21.60 11.26
N GLY A 149 3.33 -20.46 10.59
CA GLY A 149 3.81 -19.21 11.17
C GLY A 149 3.84 -18.06 10.19
N GLY A 150 4.50 -16.99 10.57
CA GLY A 150 4.68 -15.83 9.71
C GLY A 150 5.85 -14.97 10.11
N GLU A 151 5.92 -13.82 9.46
CA GLU A 151 6.88 -12.76 9.74
C GLU A 151 6.13 -11.43 9.81
N VAL A 152 6.55 -10.56 10.74
CA VAL A 152 6.13 -9.16 10.80
C VAL A 152 7.37 -8.29 10.94
N SER A 153 7.47 -7.27 10.10
CA SER A 153 8.67 -6.44 9.96
C SER A 153 8.32 -4.97 9.76
N TRP A 154 8.88 -4.10 10.61
CA TRP A 154 8.80 -2.65 10.44
C TRP A 154 10.02 -2.11 9.68
N TYR A 155 9.75 -1.25 8.69
CA TYR A 155 10.73 -0.53 7.89
C TYR A 155 10.44 0.98 8.01
N PRO A 156 11.18 1.71 8.88
CA PRO A 156 10.89 3.11 9.14
C PRO A 156 11.31 4.02 7.96
N PRO A 157 10.74 5.24 7.87
CA PRO A 157 11.24 6.28 6.98
C PRO A 157 12.75 6.48 7.15
N GLY A 158 13.53 6.24 6.09
CA GLY A 158 14.99 6.46 6.12
C GLY A 158 15.83 5.35 6.69
N GLY A 159 15.20 4.33 7.26
CA GLY A 159 15.89 3.11 7.66
C GLY A 159 16.15 2.16 6.48
N ARG A 160 16.47 0.91 6.82
CA ARG A 160 16.54 -0.20 5.86
C ARG A 160 15.18 -0.39 5.18
N CYS A 161 15.19 -0.82 3.92
CA CYS A 161 14.00 -1.32 3.25
C CYS A 161 13.96 -2.87 3.26
N ARG A 162 12.87 -3.45 2.75
CA ARG A 162 12.71 -4.92 2.62
C ARG A 162 13.80 -5.59 1.78
N ALA A 163 14.40 -4.84 0.85
CA ALA A 163 15.39 -5.34 -0.11
C ALA A 163 16.85 -5.13 0.33
N CYS A 164 17.11 -4.48 1.46
CA CYS A 164 18.46 -4.36 2.02
C CYS A 164 19.02 -5.75 2.36
N GLY A 165 20.28 -6.00 2.02
CA GLY A 165 20.93 -7.30 2.25
C GLY A 165 20.54 -8.41 1.26
N LEU A 166 19.60 -8.16 0.33
CA LEU A 166 19.31 -9.11 -0.76
C LEU A 166 20.34 -8.96 -1.89
N GLY A 167 20.78 -10.06 -2.48
CA GLY A 167 21.62 -10.03 -3.69
C GLY A 167 20.86 -9.55 -4.95
N PRO A 168 21.56 -9.24 -6.06
CA PRO A 168 20.92 -8.84 -7.32
C PRO A 168 19.88 -9.85 -7.84
N ALA A 169 20.19 -11.16 -7.81
CA ALA A 169 19.27 -12.21 -8.25
C ALA A 169 18.01 -12.30 -7.39
N GLU A 170 18.16 -12.06 -6.09
CA GLU A 170 17.09 -12.04 -5.10
C GLU A 170 16.18 -10.83 -5.22
N ARG A 171 16.71 -9.70 -5.70
CA ARG A 171 15.92 -8.51 -6.05
C ARG A 171 15.24 -8.64 -7.42
N ALA A 172 15.85 -9.38 -8.34
CA ALA A 172 15.32 -9.63 -9.68
C ALA A 172 14.19 -10.68 -9.71
N VAL A 173 13.67 -11.10 -8.55
CA VAL A 173 12.54 -12.03 -8.46
C VAL A 173 11.35 -11.42 -9.19
N GLN A 174 10.84 -12.17 -10.17
CA GLN A 174 9.65 -11.79 -10.92
C GLN A 174 8.41 -12.09 -10.08
N ASP A 175 7.27 -11.46 -10.41
CA ASP A 175 5.98 -11.84 -9.85
C ASP A 175 5.66 -13.28 -10.28
N ASP A 176 5.99 -14.21 -9.38
CA ASP A 176 5.33 -15.49 -9.27
C ASP A 176 4.34 -15.33 -8.10
N PRO A 177 3.01 -15.49 -8.30
CA PRO A 177 1.98 -15.19 -7.29
C PRO A 177 1.98 -16.11 -6.06
N TRP A 178 3.10 -16.77 -5.74
CA TRP A 178 3.20 -17.83 -4.74
C TRP A 178 4.13 -17.47 -3.58
N SER A 179 3.88 -18.09 -2.41
CA SER A 179 4.44 -17.70 -1.11
C SER A 179 5.98 -17.60 -1.08
N CYS A 180 6.49 -16.78 -0.17
CA CYS A 180 7.93 -16.58 0.09
C CYS A 180 8.72 -17.86 0.49
N ALA A 181 8.05 -19.00 0.74
CA ALA A 181 8.68 -20.21 1.25
C ALA A 181 8.99 -21.30 0.18
N ALA A 182 8.54 -21.16 -1.08
CA ALA A 182 8.75 -22.17 -2.12
C ALA A 182 8.98 -21.53 -3.50
N PRO A 183 10.17 -21.68 -4.13
CA PRO A 183 10.45 -21.18 -5.47
C PRO A 183 9.95 -22.13 -6.59
N ASP A 184 9.02 -23.04 -6.31
CA ASP A 184 8.47 -23.97 -7.31
C ASP A 184 7.02 -23.58 -7.68
N PRO A 185 6.75 -23.18 -8.94
CA PRO A 185 5.42 -22.83 -9.42
C PRO A 185 4.45 -24.03 -9.54
N ALA A 186 4.89 -25.26 -9.24
CA ALA A 186 4.07 -26.47 -9.43
C ALA A 186 3.16 -26.83 -8.24
N ALA A 187 3.34 -26.25 -7.05
CA ALA A 187 2.60 -26.63 -5.85
C ALA A 187 1.82 -25.46 -5.23
N GLU A 188 0.49 -25.62 -5.12
CA GLU A 188 -0.33 -24.73 -4.32
C GLU A 188 0.22 -24.63 -2.89
N VAL A 189 0.52 -23.41 -2.44
CA VAL A 189 0.96 -23.20 -1.06
C VAL A 189 -0.25 -23.15 -0.14
N GLY A 190 -0.28 -24.01 0.87
CA GLY A 190 -1.32 -24.02 1.89
C GLY A 190 -1.36 -22.71 2.68
N ALA A 191 -2.57 -22.19 2.90
CA ALA A 191 -2.82 -21.03 3.76
C ALA A 191 -3.62 -21.44 4.98
N SER A 192 -3.06 -21.20 6.17
CA SER A 192 -3.67 -21.56 7.45
C SER A 192 -4.49 -20.38 8.00
N ALA A 193 -5.79 -20.62 8.25
CA ALA A 193 -6.69 -19.64 8.86
C ALA A 193 -6.19 -19.14 10.23
N PRO A 194 -5.81 -20.01 11.20
CA PRO A 194 -5.32 -19.54 12.50
C PRO A 194 -4.00 -18.77 12.38
N VAL A 195 -3.08 -19.20 11.51
CA VAL A 195 -1.82 -18.46 11.28
C VAL A 195 -2.11 -17.08 10.68
N SER A 196 -3.02 -16.99 9.72
CA SER A 196 -3.42 -15.72 9.12
C SER A 196 -4.02 -14.76 10.16
N ALA A 197 -4.88 -15.27 11.04
CA ALA A 197 -5.45 -14.48 12.13
C ALA A 197 -4.37 -14.01 13.12
N LEU A 198 -3.46 -14.90 13.52
CA LEU A 198 -2.38 -14.59 14.46
C LEU A 198 -1.43 -13.52 13.89
N VAL A 199 -0.90 -13.75 12.69
CA VAL A 199 0.03 -12.81 12.03
C VAL A 199 -0.68 -11.49 11.71
N GLY A 200 -1.95 -11.54 11.28
CA GLY A 200 -2.76 -10.36 11.05
C GLY A 200 -2.97 -9.52 12.32
N ALA A 201 -3.15 -10.18 13.47
CA ALA A 201 -3.26 -9.50 14.77
C ALA A 201 -1.94 -8.83 15.18
N TRP A 202 -0.79 -9.48 15.00
CA TRP A 202 0.52 -8.87 15.23
C TRP A 202 0.75 -7.65 14.32
N LEU A 203 0.39 -7.78 13.05
CA LEU A 203 0.50 -6.69 12.08
C LEU A 203 -0.39 -5.50 12.45
N ALA A 204 -1.62 -5.77 12.91
CA ALA A 204 -2.54 -4.73 13.36
C ALA A 204 -2.10 -4.06 14.67
N ASP A 205 -1.63 -4.82 15.65
CA ASP A 205 -1.10 -4.29 16.91
C ASP A 205 0.09 -3.35 16.66
N PHE A 206 1.03 -3.77 15.80
CA PHE A 206 2.17 -2.93 15.45
C PHE A 206 1.76 -1.68 14.68
N ALA A 207 0.76 -1.77 13.80
CA ALA A 207 0.22 -0.60 13.12
C ALA A 207 -0.37 0.41 14.12
N VAL A 208 -1.22 -0.03 15.06
CA VAL A 208 -1.79 0.85 16.09
C VAL A 208 -0.69 1.46 16.97
N ARG A 209 0.30 0.67 17.39
CA ARG A 209 1.45 1.18 18.15
C ARG A 209 2.19 2.27 17.40
N LEU A 210 2.54 2.05 16.14
CA LEU A 210 3.25 3.02 15.31
C LEU A 210 2.44 4.30 15.14
N LEU A 211 1.13 4.18 14.86
CA LEU A 211 0.23 5.33 14.74
C LEU A 211 0.13 6.12 16.04
N LEU A 212 0.24 5.48 17.20
CA LEU A 212 0.29 6.11 18.52
C LEU A 212 1.71 6.59 18.91
N GLY A 213 2.73 6.36 18.09
CA GLY A 213 4.12 6.71 18.39
C GLY A 213 4.77 5.81 19.45
N LEU A 214 4.22 4.62 19.68
CA LEU A 214 4.78 3.60 20.55
C LEU A 214 5.84 2.77 19.81
N SER A 215 6.75 2.16 20.56
CA SER A 215 7.80 1.34 19.98
C SER A 215 7.29 -0.03 19.51
N VAL A 216 7.91 -0.50 18.44
CA VAL A 216 7.81 -1.88 17.94
C VAL A 216 9.21 -2.49 17.91
N PRO A 217 9.33 -3.83 17.90
CA PRO A 217 10.62 -4.53 17.84
C PRO A 217 11.51 -4.04 16.68
N GLU A 218 12.81 -3.94 16.94
CA GLU A 218 13.76 -3.43 15.93
C GLU A 218 14.07 -4.44 14.82
N ALA A 219 14.17 -5.70 15.24
CA ALA A 219 14.36 -6.83 14.35
C ALA A 219 13.00 -7.31 13.80
N PRO A 220 12.97 -7.78 12.55
CA PRO A 220 11.90 -8.64 12.05
C PRO A 220 11.55 -9.73 13.05
N LEU A 221 10.25 -9.96 13.27
CA LEU A 221 9.79 -11.05 14.12
C LEU A 221 9.30 -12.21 13.28
N ARG A 222 9.78 -13.42 13.58
CA ARG A 222 9.15 -14.65 13.14
C ARG A 222 8.14 -15.10 14.18
N VAL A 223 6.89 -15.23 13.76
CA VAL A 223 5.76 -15.65 14.59
C VAL A 223 5.51 -17.14 14.34
N ASP A 224 5.48 -17.93 15.41
CA ASP A 224 5.14 -19.36 15.35
C ASP A 224 3.62 -19.56 15.56
N ALA A 225 3.04 -20.61 14.97
CA ALA A 225 1.62 -20.94 15.15
C ALA A 225 1.23 -21.20 16.61
N ALA A 226 2.18 -21.58 17.48
CA ALA A 226 1.96 -21.72 18.91
C ALA A 226 1.85 -20.37 19.65
N GLY A 227 2.04 -19.24 18.97
CA GLY A 227 1.78 -17.90 19.51
C GLY A 227 2.99 -17.16 20.07
N PHE A 228 4.18 -17.76 20.06
CA PHE A 228 5.41 -17.06 20.42
C PHE A 228 6.06 -16.42 19.19
N ALA A 229 6.87 -15.38 19.43
CA ALA A 229 7.62 -14.70 18.38
C ALA A 229 9.10 -14.62 18.74
N VAL A 230 9.97 -14.81 17.74
CA VAL A 230 11.42 -14.74 17.90
C VAL A 230 12.00 -13.71 16.92
N PRO A 231 12.92 -12.83 17.37
CA PRO A 231 13.66 -11.96 16.47
C PRO A 231 14.43 -12.77 15.42
N LEU A 232 14.37 -12.36 14.16
CA LEU A 232 15.20 -12.94 13.11
C LEU A 232 16.64 -12.41 13.24
N SER A 233 17.55 -13.31 13.60
CA SER A 233 18.98 -13.02 13.65
C SER A 233 19.54 -12.66 12.28
N GLY A 234 20.51 -11.74 12.25
CA GLY A 234 21.22 -11.35 11.02
C GLY A 234 20.48 -10.35 10.14
N ALA A 235 19.30 -9.86 10.56
CA ALA A 235 18.67 -8.73 9.89
C ALA A 235 19.56 -7.48 9.99
N PRO A 236 19.71 -6.70 8.90
CA PRO A 236 20.48 -5.46 8.95
C PRO A 236 19.85 -4.47 9.96
N PRO A 237 20.66 -3.58 10.55
CA PRO A 237 20.17 -2.58 11.51
C PRO A 237 18.99 -1.80 10.93
N ARG A 238 17.93 -1.61 11.74
CA ARG A 238 16.69 -0.97 11.29
C ARG A 238 16.94 0.43 10.74
N ASP A 239 17.79 1.18 11.42
CA ASP A 239 17.94 2.62 11.20
C ASP A 239 19.03 2.94 10.17
N ARG A 240 19.62 1.91 9.53
CA ARG A 240 20.70 2.09 8.55
C ARG A 240 20.36 1.39 7.24
N PRO A 241 20.17 2.13 6.14
CA PRO A 241 20.02 1.52 4.84
C PRO A 241 21.31 0.85 4.40
N ASP A 242 21.16 -0.22 3.62
CA ASP A 242 22.27 -0.85 2.91
C ASP A 242 22.75 0.11 1.80
N PRO A 243 24.03 0.54 1.82
CA PRO A 243 24.55 1.51 0.85
C PRO A 243 24.51 1.00 -0.59
N ASP A 244 24.49 -0.31 -0.80
CA ASP A 244 24.47 -0.94 -2.13
C ASP A 244 23.03 -1.27 -2.59
N CYS A 245 22.02 -0.90 -1.81
CA CYS A 245 20.64 -1.16 -2.16
C CYS A 245 20.11 -0.09 -3.14
N PRO A 246 19.66 -0.48 -4.35
CA PRO A 246 19.25 0.47 -5.39
C PRO A 246 17.87 1.11 -5.12
N LEU A 247 17.19 0.74 -4.04
CA LEU A 247 15.83 1.20 -3.71
C LEU A 247 15.80 2.34 -2.69
N HIS A 248 16.93 3.04 -2.49
CA HIS A 248 17.06 4.12 -1.52
C HIS A 248 17.11 5.54 -2.12
N GLU A 249 16.72 5.67 -3.40
CA GLU A 249 16.40 6.98 -3.98
C GLU A 249 15.15 7.57 -3.30
N ARG A 250 15.09 8.91 -3.21
CA ARG A 250 13.96 9.66 -2.64
C ARG A 250 13.48 10.71 -3.62
N LEU A 251 12.19 11.03 -3.55
CA LEU A 251 11.65 12.20 -4.21
C LEU A 251 12.34 13.47 -3.70
N PRO A 252 12.55 14.47 -4.57
CA PRO A 252 12.95 15.80 -4.14
C PRO A 252 11.96 16.37 -3.12
N ALA A 253 12.44 17.26 -2.25
CA ALA A 253 11.60 17.89 -1.22
C ALA A 253 10.42 18.68 -1.84
N GLU A 254 10.63 19.27 -3.01
CA GLU A 254 9.61 19.98 -3.77
C GLU A 254 9.40 19.30 -5.12
N VAL A 255 8.16 18.89 -5.36
CA VAL A 255 7.71 18.31 -6.63
C VAL A 255 6.60 19.21 -7.18
N PRO A 256 6.76 19.83 -8.36
CA PRO A 256 5.72 20.66 -8.96
C PRO A 256 4.43 19.88 -9.21
N VAL A 257 3.30 20.45 -8.81
CA VAL A 257 1.97 19.87 -9.01
C VAL A 257 1.38 20.38 -10.33
N LEU A 258 0.94 19.46 -11.19
CA LEU A 258 0.19 19.78 -12.40
C LEU A 258 -1.30 19.90 -12.08
N PRO A 259 -2.04 20.81 -12.73
CA PRO A 259 -3.49 20.95 -12.57
C PRO A 259 -4.25 19.85 -13.34
N LEU A 260 -3.77 18.60 -13.28
CA LEU A 260 -4.31 17.43 -13.95
C LEU A 260 -4.39 16.29 -12.93
N ASP A 261 -5.50 15.56 -12.94
CA ASP A 261 -5.62 14.30 -12.21
C ASP A 261 -5.30 13.09 -13.11
N HIS A 262 -5.39 11.89 -12.55
CA HIS A 262 -5.17 10.64 -13.27
C HIS A 262 -6.25 10.29 -14.32
N GLU A 263 -7.38 11.01 -14.39
CA GLU A 263 -8.39 10.83 -15.43
C GLU A 263 -8.15 11.70 -16.67
N ALA A 264 -7.21 12.65 -16.59
CA ALA A 264 -6.72 13.41 -17.74
C ALA A 264 -6.18 12.49 -18.86
N THR A 265 -6.15 13.01 -20.08
CA THR A 265 -5.63 12.28 -21.24
C THR A 265 -4.12 12.46 -21.38
N VAL A 266 -3.49 11.60 -22.18
CA VAL A 266 -2.09 11.76 -22.56
C VAL A 266 -1.88 13.09 -23.29
N ALA A 267 -2.83 13.55 -24.11
CA ALA A 267 -2.75 14.85 -24.77
C ALA A 267 -2.64 15.98 -23.74
N ASP A 268 -3.56 16.00 -22.76
CA ASP A 268 -3.56 17.01 -21.69
C ASP A 268 -2.22 17.02 -20.94
N LEU A 269 -1.69 15.83 -20.59
CA LEU A 269 -0.38 15.74 -19.93
C LEU A 269 0.74 16.33 -20.79
N LEU A 270 0.75 16.04 -22.10
CA LEU A 270 1.81 16.49 -23.00
C LEU A 270 1.78 18.00 -23.26
N ASP A 271 0.64 18.67 -23.11
CA ASP A 271 0.54 20.13 -23.19
C ASP A 271 1.31 20.84 -22.03
N HIS A 272 1.60 20.11 -20.95
CA HIS A 272 2.42 20.57 -19.84
C HIS A 272 3.90 20.13 -19.92
N MET A 273 4.32 19.53 -21.02
CA MET A 273 5.68 18.97 -21.18
C MET A 273 6.42 19.64 -22.33
N ASP A 274 7.72 19.84 -22.15
CA ASP A 274 8.57 20.26 -23.27
C ASP A 274 8.68 19.14 -24.33
N VAL A 275 8.93 19.50 -25.59
CA VAL A 275 9.09 18.54 -26.69
C VAL A 275 10.27 17.56 -26.49
N HIS A 276 11.27 17.98 -25.72
CA HIS A 276 12.44 17.20 -25.34
C HIS A 276 12.23 16.39 -24.05
N GLU A 277 11.06 16.46 -23.42
CA GLU A 277 10.72 15.70 -22.22
C GLU A 277 9.97 14.41 -22.54
N GLU A 278 10.19 13.39 -21.71
CA GLU A 278 9.58 12.08 -21.83
C GLU A 278 8.94 11.69 -20.48
N PRO A 279 7.63 11.95 -20.30
CA PRO A 279 6.93 11.53 -19.10
C PRO A 279 6.79 10.00 -19.08
N LEU A 280 7.02 9.42 -17.90
CA LEU A 280 7.06 7.99 -17.67
C LEU A 280 5.96 7.59 -16.68
N ALA A 281 5.33 6.42 -16.88
CA ALA A 281 4.47 5.79 -15.89
C ALA A 281 5.20 4.64 -15.20
N TRP A 282 4.97 4.41 -13.92
CA TRP A 282 5.55 3.29 -13.14
C TRP A 282 4.97 1.92 -13.51
N ALA A 283 3.86 1.88 -14.25
CA ALA A 283 3.25 0.65 -14.73
C ALA A 283 3.69 0.36 -16.18
N GLY A 284 3.85 -0.93 -16.51
CA GLY A 284 4.00 -1.41 -17.89
C GLY A 284 2.70 -1.27 -18.68
N PHE A 285 2.72 -0.74 -19.92
CA PHE A 285 1.53 -0.74 -20.78
C PHE A 285 0.99 -2.16 -20.96
N SER A 286 -0.18 -2.44 -20.39
CA SER A 286 -0.84 -3.75 -20.51
C SER A 286 -1.43 -3.89 -21.92
N ARG A 287 -0.78 -4.67 -22.80
CA ARG A 287 -1.40 -5.14 -24.07
C ARG A 287 -2.09 -6.49 -23.83
N PRO A 288 -3.24 -6.78 -24.47
CA PRO A 288 -3.81 -8.12 -24.43
C PRO A 288 -2.83 -9.10 -25.10
N VAL A 289 -2.29 -10.03 -24.30
CA VAL A 289 -1.20 -10.91 -24.70
C VAL A 289 -1.71 -11.98 -25.68
N ARG A 290 -1.40 -11.83 -26.97
CA ARG A 290 -1.23 -13.00 -27.86
C ARG A 290 0.22 -13.45 -27.79
N ARG A 291 0.47 -14.45 -26.93
CA ARG A 291 1.66 -15.31 -26.80
C ARG A 291 3.03 -14.67 -26.51
N ARG A 292 3.62 -15.19 -25.42
CA ARG A 292 5.05 -15.32 -25.05
C ARG A 292 5.91 -14.04 -24.99
N ALA A 293 6.29 -13.74 -23.74
CA ALA A 293 7.52 -13.07 -23.30
C ALA A 293 7.81 -11.66 -23.86
N ALA A 294 7.49 -10.65 -23.06
CA ALA A 294 8.30 -9.44 -22.94
C ALA A 294 8.00 -8.77 -21.60
N VAL A 295 8.90 -9.00 -20.63
CA VAL A 295 9.04 -8.15 -19.43
C VAL A 295 9.38 -6.76 -19.96
N ARG A 296 8.41 -5.85 -19.96
CA ARG A 296 8.61 -4.45 -20.35
C ARG A 296 8.98 -3.64 -19.11
N ALA A 297 9.85 -2.66 -19.34
CA ALA A 297 10.49 -1.79 -18.37
C ALA A 297 9.61 -1.40 -17.18
N VAL A 298 10.27 -1.23 -16.02
CA VAL A 298 9.71 -0.68 -14.76
C VAL A 298 8.99 0.65 -15.00
N THR A 299 9.27 1.30 -16.13
CA THR A 299 8.55 2.47 -16.59
C THR A 299 8.11 2.38 -18.05
N SER A 300 6.95 2.96 -18.35
CA SER A 300 6.40 3.09 -19.71
C SER A 300 6.43 4.53 -20.19
N ARG A 301 6.85 4.75 -21.43
CA ARG A 301 6.86 6.07 -22.08
C ARG A 301 5.45 6.54 -22.41
N LEU A 302 4.89 7.47 -21.63
CA LEU A 302 3.51 7.96 -21.80
C LEU A 302 3.30 8.61 -23.17
N ARG A 303 4.31 9.27 -23.73
CA ARG A 303 4.24 9.85 -25.09
C ARG A 303 4.06 8.80 -26.20
N SER A 304 4.31 7.52 -25.92
CA SER A 304 4.12 6.42 -26.87
C SER A 304 2.70 5.84 -26.87
N ALA A 305 1.85 6.29 -25.94
CA ALA A 305 0.45 5.90 -25.86
C ALA A 305 -0.45 6.77 -26.75
N PRO A 306 -1.68 6.33 -27.09
CA PRO A 306 -2.64 7.17 -27.80
C PRO A 306 -2.91 8.46 -27.05
N ALA A 307 -2.93 9.60 -27.75
CA ALA A 307 -3.16 10.92 -27.15
C ALA A 307 -4.49 11.00 -26.38
N SER A 308 -5.52 10.28 -26.85
CA SER A 308 -6.84 10.21 -26.22
C SER A 308 -6.94 9.21 -25.06
N ALA A 309 -5.90 8.44 -24.76
CA ALA A 309 -5.92 7.49 -23.66
C ALA A 309 -5.87 8.24 -22.32
N ARG A 310 -6.71 7.82 -21.36
CA ARG A 310 -6.65 8.33 -19.98
C ARG A 310 -5.43 7.79 -19.26
N LEU A 311 -4.82 8.59 -18.38
CA LEU A 311 -3.65 8.18 -17.61
C LEU A 311 -3.97 6.96 -16.72
N SER A 312 -5.14 6.91 -16.10
CA SER A 312 -5.62 5.78 -15.29
C SER A 312 -5.68 4.47 -16.07
N ALA A 313 -6.13 4.51 -17.33
CA ALA A 313 -6.15 3.35 -18.22
C ALA A 313 -4.74 2.85 -18.61
N LEU A 314 -3.72 3.69 -18.42
CA LEU A 314 -2.31 3.35 -18.61
C LEU A 314 -1.62 2.91 -17.31
N GLY A 315 -2.39 2.79 -16.22
CA GLY A 315 -1.90 2.37 -14.91
C GLY A 315 -1.27 3.49 -14.09
N VAL A 316 -1.55 4.75 -14.41
CA VAL A 316 -1.18 5.89 -13.56
C VAL A 316 -2.16 5.99 -12.39
N ALA A 317 -1.63 5.92 -11.17
CA ALA A 317 -2.43 5.98 -9.96
C ALA A 317 -3.01 7.39 -9.70
N PRO A 318 -4.05 7.51 -8.87
CA PRO A 318 -4.47 8.79 -8.32
C PRO A 318 -3.29 9.49 -7.62
N ARG A 319 -3.15 10.80 -7.81
CA ARG A 319 -2.07 11.62 -7.24
C ARG A 319 -0.67 10.99 -7.41
N GLU A 320 -0.43 10.41 -8.58
CA GLU A 320 0.87 9.81 -8.87
C GLU A 320 1.93 10.89 -9.08
N VAL A 321 3.17 10.58 -8.69
CA VAL A 321 4.34 11.39 -9.03
C VAL A 321 5.03 10.76 -10.23
N LEU A 322 4.97 11.42 -11.38
CA LEU A 322 5.50 10.92 -12.63
C LEU A 322 6.97 11.34 -12.80
N PRO A 323 7.88 10.40 -13.11
CA PRO A 323 9.21 10.74 -13.61
C PRO A 323 9.11 11.34 -15.01
N VAL A 324 9.84 12.43 -15.25
CA VAL A 324 9.96 13.10 -16.55
C VAL A 324 11.44 13.12 -16.94
N ALA A 325 11.81 12.27 -17.89
CA ALA A 325 13.18 12.16 -18.37
C ALA A 325 13.44 13.17 -19.48
N ARG A 326 14.62 13.78 -19.52
CA ARG A 326 15.05 14.57 -20.67
C ARG A 326 15.65 13.67 -21.75
N ARG A 327 15.23 13.86 -23.01
CA ARG A 327 15.62 13.03 -24.16
C ARG A 327 17.09 13.16 -24.55
N ASP A 328 17.74 14.24 -24.14
CA ASP A 328 19.18 14.44 -24.28
C ASP A 328 20.01 13.70 -23.20
N GLY A 329 19.35 13.02 -22.26
CA GLY A 329 19.99 12.29 -21.17
C GLY A 329 20.49 13.18 -20.02
N SER A 330 20.18 14.48 -20.03
CA SER A 330 20.69 15.45 -19.05
C SER A 330 20.08 15.32 -17.64
N GLY A 331 19.08 14.45 -17.45
CA GLY A 331 18.58 14.10 -16.13
C GLY A 331 17.10 13.71 -16.09
N LEU A 332 16.62 13.55 -14.86
CA LEU A 332 15.26 13.21 -14.50
C LEU A 332 14.70 14.29 -13.57
N ARG A 333 13.47 14.74 -13.81
CA ARG A 333 12.68 15.52 -12.84
C ARG A 333 11.39 14.79 -12.51
N TYR A 334 10.66 15.28 -11.53
CA TYR A 334 9.39 14.71 -11.09
C TYR A 334 8.26 15.74 -11.22
N VAL A 335 7.04 15.27 -11.48
CA VAL A 335 5.80 16.06 -11.42
C VAL A 335 4.73 15.29 -10.68
N GLU A 336 3.94 15.97 -9.86
CA GLU A 336 2.80 15.39 -9.14
C GLU A 336 1.49 15.70 -9.89
N LEU A 337 0.61 14.70 -10.00
CA LEU A 337 -0.76 14.92 -10.45
C LEU A 337 -1.62 15.42 -9.28
N ALA A 338 -2.51 16.37 -9.57
CA ALA A 338 -3.48 16.87 -8.59
C ALA A 338 -4.45 15.76 -8.13
N ALA A 339 -5.09 16.00 -7.00
CA ALA A 339 -6.25 15.22 -6.59
C ALA A 339 -7.38 15.39 -7.63
N ALA A 340 -8.15 14.32 -7.85
CA ALA A 340 -9.36 14.42 -8.65
C ALA A 340 -10.31 15.46 -8.00
N PRO A 341 -10.98 16.32 -8.79
CA PRO A 341 -11.96 17.24 -8.25
C PRO A 341 -13.06 16.44 -7.55
N ALA A 342 -13.49 16.91 -6.37
CA ALA A 342 -14.53 16.24 -5.59
C ALA A 342 -15.79 16.07 -6.47
N GLU A 343 -16.28 14.84 -6.64
CA GLU A 343 -17.55 14.63 -7.30
C GLU A 343 -18.66 15.34 -6.52
N PRO A 344 -19.61 16.02 -7.18
CA PRO A 344 -20.74 16.63 -6.50
C PRO A 344 -21.61 15.52 -5.89
N GLY A 345 -21.37 15.21 -4.61
CA GLY A 345 -22.07 14.18 -3.83
C GLY A 345 -21.20 13.05 -3.27
N GLY A 346 -19.92 12.95 -3.66
CA GLY A 346 -18.98 12.00 -3.09
C GLY A 346 -18.18 12.65 -1.96
N ARG A 347 -18.29 12.14 -0.73
CA ARG A 347 -17.37 12.52 0.36
C ARG A 347 -15.98 11.93 0.07
N GLN A 348 -15.22 12.58 -0.79
CA GLN A 348 -13.76 12.49 -0.76
C GLN A 348 -13.29 13.70 0.03
N GLY A 349 -12.91 13.47 1.28
CA GLY A 349 -12.30 14.49 2.10
C GLY A 349 -10.95 14.85 1.49
N ASP A 350 -10.79 16.10 1.06
CA ASP A 350 -9.48 16.70 0.93
C ASP A 350 -8.72 16.45 2.25
N LEU A 351 -7.50 15.91 2.16
CA LEU A 351 -6.63 15.61 3.30
C LEU A 351 -6.41 16.83 4.20
N THR A 352 -6.61 18.03 3.65
CA THR A 352 -6.49 19.32 4.33
C THR A 352 -7.80 19.81 4.94
N GLU A 353 -8.95 19.57 4.28
CA GLU A 353 -10.27 20.00 4.79
C GLU A 353 -10.86 19.02 5.83
N ALA A 354 -10.56 17.73 5.73
CA ALA A 354 -10.93 16.73 6.74
C ALA A 354 -10.33 17.05 8.13
N ARG A 355 -9.19 17.76 8.17
CA ARG A 355 -8.56 18.27 9.40
C ARG A 355 -9.33 19.42 10.06
N ARG A 356 -10.18 20.14 9.34
CA ARG A 356 -10.98 21.26 9.87
C ARG A 356 -12.38 20.85 10.32
N ALA A 357 -13.01 19.90 9.62
CA ALA A 357 -14.38 19.51 9.91
C ALA A 357 -14.54 18.68 11.21
N THR A 358 -13.48 18.02 11.68
CA THR A 358 -13.48 17.25 12.94
C THR A 358 -13.33 18.13 14.19
N THR A 359 -12.89 19.39 14.06
CA THR A 359 -12.72 20.31 15.20
C THR A 359 -14.03 20.90 15.70
N GLU A 360 -15.07 20.98 14.87
CA GLU A 360 -16.36 21.61 15.22
C GLU A 360 -17.41 20.64 15.79
N GLY A 361 -17.12 19.33 15.83
CA GLY A 361 -18.04 18.30 16.32
C GLY A 361 -17.67 17.68 17.68
N VAL A 362 -16.59 18.14 18.31
CA VAL A 362 -16.10 17.61 19.60
C VAL A 362 -15.91 18.76 20.58
N LEU A 363 -17.03 19.35 21.03
CA LEU A 363 -17.12 20.11 22.27
C LEU A 363 -18.44 19.78 22.97
#